data_AF-A0A7Z0WEZ6-F1
#
_entry.id   AF-A0A7Z0WEZ6-F1
#
_cell.length_a   1.000
_cell.length_b   1.000
_cell.length_c   1.000
_cell.angle_alpha   90.00
_cell.angle_beta   90.00
_cell.angle_gamma   90.00
#
_symmetry.space_group_name_H-M   'P 1'
#
loop_
_entity.id
_entity.type
_entity.pdbx_description
1 polymer ?
#
loop_
_entity_poly.entity_id
_entity_poly.type
_entity_poly.pdbx_seq_one_letter_code
_entity_poly.pdbx_strand_id
1 'polypeptide(L)'
;MNITHTTVPGTGKLTHLVTRGGQRFAVLVTDDRRQLLVYEPDIDPDVPVQAIDLDADEAVEVAAILHDRSLVERVDALERAVAAVARERR
;
A
#
# COMPACT_ATOMS: atom_id res chain seq x y z
N MET A 1 0.33 -0.99 -10.15
CA MET A 1 0.93 -1.38 -8.87
C MET A 1 1.12 -2.87 -8.93
N ASN A 2 2.35 -3.34 -8.72
CA ASN A 2 2.63 -4.76 -8.60
C ASN A 2 2.77 -5.08 -7.12
N ILE A 3 2.06 -6.11 -6.64
CA ILE A 3 2.04 -6.51 -5.24
C ILE A 3 2.53 -7.95 -5.17
N THR A 4 3.65 -8.18 -4.51
CA THR A 4 4.17 -9.53 -4.23
C THR A 4 4.04 -9.79 -2.75
N HIS A 5 3.26 -10.83 -2.42
CA HIS A 5 3.10 -11.28 -1.04
C HIS A 5 4.10 -12.40 -0.78
N THR A 6 4.99 -12.18 0.18
CA THR A 6 5.89 -13.22 0.67
C THR A 6 5.52 -13.52 2.12
N THR A 7 5.15 -14.77 2.39
CA THR A 7 5.02 -15.23 3.76
C THR A 7 6.41 -15.57 4.26
N VAL A 8 6.83 -14.97 5.38
CA VAL A 8 8.11 -15.27 6.01
C VAL A 8 7.82 -16.36 7.05
N PRO A 9 8.43 -17.57 6.96
CA PRO A 9 8.18 -18.63 7.92
C PRO A 9 8.50 -18.16 9.35
N GLY A 10 7.50 -18.18 10.23
CA GLY A 10 7.65 -17.97 11.67
C GLY A 10 7.55 -16.53 12.21
N THR A 11 7.47 -15.49 11.37
CA THR A 11 7.56 -14.10 11.89
C THR A 11 6.89 -13.05 10.98
N GLY A 12 5.64 -13.31 10.59
CA GLY A 12 4.77 -12.28 9.98
C GLY A 12 4.65 -12.27 8.45
N LYS A 13 3.93 -11.26 7.96
CA LYS A 13 3.59 -11.05 6.55
C LYS A 13 4.42 -9.89 5.99
N LEU A 14 5.23 -10.17 4.97
CA LEU A 14 5.96 -9.16 4.21
C LEU A 14 5.26 -8.95 2.86
N THR A 15 4.82 -7.73 2.62
CA THR A 15 4.16 -7.36 1.36
C THR A 15 5.04 -6.37 0.63
N HIS A 16 5.57 -6.75 -0.52
CA HIS A 16 6.32 -5.85 -1.40
C HIS A 16 5.38 -5.16 -2.37
N LEU A 17 5.57 -3.87 -2.55
CA LEU A 17 4.80 -3.02 -3.45
C LEU A 17 5.74 -2.25 -4.38
N VAL A 18 5.37 -2.20 -5.65
CA VAL A 18 5.99 -1.31 -6.63
C VAL A 18 4.93 -0.33 -7.14
N THR A 19 5.17 0.97 -6.91
CA THR A 19 4.29 2.04 -7.38
C THR A 19 4.34 2.15 -8.90
N ARG A 20 3.38 2.86 -9.50
CA ARG A 20 3.42 3.13 -10.94
C ARG A 20 4.62 4.01 -11.35
N GLY A 21 5.16 4.80 -10.42
CA GLY A 21 6.36 5.61 -10.61
C GLY A 21 7.66 4.83 -10.40
N GLY A 22 7.61 3.51 -10.19
CA GLY A 22 8.79 2.67 -10.01
C GLY A 22 9.39 2.66 -8.60
N GLN A 23 8.78 3.38 -7.64
CA GLN A 23 9.23 3.32 -6.25
C GLN A 23 8.88 1.97 -5.62
N ARG A 24 9.84 1.37 -4.92
CA ARG A 24 9.67 0.09 -4.25
C ARG A 24 9.65 0.30 -2.73
N PHE A 25 8.65 -0.27 -2.09
CA PHE A 25 8.55 -0.30 -0.63
C PHE A 25 7.93 -1.62 -0.18
N ALA A 26 8.08 -1.96 1.08
CA ALA A 26 7.45 -3.12 1.67
C ALA A 26 6.82 -2.79 3.01
N VAL A 27 5.78 -3.55 3.35
CA VAL A 27 5.13 -3.52 4.65
C VAL A 27 5.40 -4.85 5.33
N LEU A 28 6.09 -4.83 6.46
CA LEU A 28 6.28 -5.99 7.32
C LEU A 28 5.30 -5.89 8.48
N VAL A 29 4.48 -6.91 8.66
CA VAL A 29 3.58 -7.03 9.81
C VAL A 29 3.86 -8.34 10.52
N THR A 30 4.35 -8.25 11.74
CA THR A 30 4.59 -9.37 12.66
C THR A 30 3.68 -9.20 13.88
N ASP A 31 3.68 -10.18 14.79
CA ASP A 31 2.88 -10.10 16.01
C ASP A 31 3.30 -8.90 16.89
N ASP A 32 4.61 -8.60 16.93
CA ASP A 32 5.18 -7.58 17.80
C ASP A 32 5.54 -6.27 17.09
N ARG A 33 5.57 -6.25 15.74
CA ARG A 33 6.11 -5.13 14.96
C ARG A 33 5.35 -4.87 13.68
N ARG A 34 5.20 -3.59 13.34
CA ARG A 34 4.79 -3.13 12.01
C ARG A 34 5.88 -2.22 11.47
N GLN A 35 6.37 -2.48 10.27
CA GLN A 35 7.42 -1.69 9.66
C GLN A 35 7.09 -1.32 8.22
N LEU A 36 7.45 -0.08 7.86
CA LEU A 36 7.54 0.37 6.48
C LEU A 36 9.00 0.34 6.05
N LEU A 37 9.28 -0.42 5.00
CA LEU A 37 10.61 -0.60 4.44
C LEU A 37 10.69 0.13 3.10
N VAL A 38 11.62 1.07 2.96
CA VAL A 38 11.83 1.82 1.73
C VAL A 38 13.06 1.28 1.02
N TYR A 39 12.96 1.06 -0.30
CA TYR A 39 14.05 0.59 -1.14
C TYR A 39 14.38 1.64 -2.20
N GLU A 40 15.66 1.90 -2.40
CA GLU A 40 16.12 2.71 -3.52
C GLU A 40 16.37 1.81 -4.74
N PRO A 41 15.87 2.17 -5.94
CA PRO A 41 16.06 1.37 -7.13
C PRO A 41 17.53 1.12 -7.52
N ASP A 42 18.42 2.06 -7.18
CA ASP A 42 19.79 2.10 -7.70
C ASP A 42 20.87 1.55 -6.75
N ILE A 43 20.51 1.09 -5.53
CA ILE A 43 21.47 0.55 -4.55
C ILE A 43 21.42 -0.97 -4.52
N ASP A 44 20.49 -1.53 -3.73
CA ASP A 44 20.30 -2.97 -3.59
C ASP A 44 18.79 -3.24 -3.46
N PRO A 45 18.18 -4.00 -4.38
CA PRO A 45 16.75 -4.26 -4.37
C PRO A 45 16.26 -5.05 -3.15
N ASP A 46 17.16 -5.71 -2.42
CA ASP A 46 16.82 -6.60 -1.30
C ASP A 46 17.23 -6.02 0.06
N VAL A 47 17.95 -4.89 0.08
CA VAL A 47 18.30 -4.16 1.32
C VAL A 47 17.51 -2.86 1.40
N PRO A 48 16.68 -2.66 2.44
CA PRO A 48 15.98 -1.41 2.62
C PRO A 48 16.96 -0.30 3.01
N VAL A 49 16.85 0.86 2.39
CA VAL A 49 17.61 2.06 2.75
C VAL A 49 17.09 2.69 4.04
N GLN A 50 15.82 2.44 4.36
CA GLN A 50 15.18 2.92 5.57
C GLN A 50 14.14 1.92 6.04
N ALA A 51 14.11 1.70 7.36
CA ALA A 51 13.04 1.02 8.06
C ALA A 51 12.39 2.03 9.03
N ILE A 52 11.08 2.19 8.93
CA ILE A 52 10.28 2.98 9.85
C ILE A 52 9.47 2.01 10.68
N ASP A 53 9.81 1.93 11.97
CA ASP A 53 9.00 1.23 12.96
C ASP A 53 7.73 2.02 13.23
N LEU A 54 6.60 1.31 13.24
CA LEU A 54 5.31 1.86 13.59
C LEU A 54 4.76 1.11 14.80
N ASP A 55 4.39 1.87 15.81
CA ASP A 55 3.60 1.35 16.92
C ASP A 55 2.17 1.02 16.46
N ALA A 56 1.42 0.36 17.35
CA ALA A 56 0.12 -0.19 17.00
C ALA A 56 -0.91 0.89 16.62
N ASP A 57 -0.89 2.03 17.29
CA ASP A 57 -1.70 3.20 17.02
C ASP A 57 -1.24 3.96 15.76
N GLU A 58 0.07 4.20 15.62
CA GLU A 58 0.64 4.84 14.43
C GLU A 58 0.32 4.07 13.15
N ALA A 59 0.41 2.73 13.19
CA ALA A 59 0.04 1.88 12.06
C ALA A 59 -1.45 2.00 11.70
N VAL A 60 -2.33 2.17 12.69
CA VAL A 60 -3.77 2.38 12.47
C VAL A 60 -4.01 3.74 11.84
N GLU A 61 -3.36 4.80 12.33
CA GLU A 61 -3.50 6.15 11.77
C GLU A 61 -3.01 6.23 10.32
N VAL A 62 -1.85 5.66 10.03
CA VAL A 62 -1.31 5.58 8.66
C VAL A 62 -2.29 4.85 7.73
N ALA A 63 -2.86 3.73 8.18
CA ALA A 63 -3.84 2.99 7.41
C ALA A 63 -5.10 3.82 7.14
N ALA A 64 -5.58 4.59 8.12
CA ALA A 64 -6.74 5.46 7.97
C ALA A 64 -6.50 6.56 6.92
N ILE A 65 -5.35 7.23 6.96
CA ILE A 65 -4.96 8.28 5.99
C ILE A 65 -4.90 7.71 4.56
N LEU A 66 -4.29 6.53 4.42
CA LEU A 66 -4.19 5.86 3.12
C LEU A 66 -5.57 5.41 2.59
N HIS A 67 -6.49 5.06 3.48
CA HIS A 67 -7.84 4.63 3.12
C HIS A 67 -8.75 5.81 2.71
N ASP A 68 -8.67 6.94 3.41
CA ASP A 68 -9.57 8.09 3.23
C ASP A 68 -9.52 8.67 1.81
N ARG A 69 -8.31 8.86 1.26
CA ARG A 69 -8.15 9.31 -0.13
C ARG A 69 -8.63 8.30 -1.17
N SER A 70 -8.52 7.01 -0.87
CA SER A 70 -9.02 5.96 -1.78
C SER A 70 -10.54 5.92 -1.85
N LEU A 71 -11.24 6.27 -0.77
CA LEU A 71 -12.70 6.24 -0.75
C LEU A 71 -13.30 7.34 -1.63
N VAL A 72 -12.79 8.57 -1.52
CA VAL A 72 -13.23 9.70 -2.36
C VAL A 72 -13.00 9.40 -3.84
N GLU A 73 -11.81 8.93 -4.20
CA GLU A 73 -11.51 8.56 -5.59
C GLU A 73 -12.39 7.43 -6.12
N ARG A 74 -12.77 6.47 -5.27
CA ARG A 74 -13.68 5.36 -5.63
C ARG A 74 -15.12 5.84 -5.79
N VAL A 75 -15.59 6.76 -4.95
CA VAL A 75 -16.91 7.39 -5.09
C VAL A 75 -16.98 8.20 -6.39
N ASP A 76 -15.98 9.04 -6.66
CA ASP A 76 -15.88 9.80 -7.90
C ASP A 76 -15.85 8.89 -9.15
N ALA A 77 -15.11 7.78 -9.08
CA ALA A 77 -15.07 6.80 -10.16
C ALA A 77 -16.44 6.12 -10.37
N LEU A 78 -17.16 5.83 -9.28
CA LEU A 78 -18.50 5.26 -9.33
C LEU A 78 -19.52 6.25 -9.90
N GLU A 79 -19.48 7.51 -9.48
CA GLU A 79 -20.36 8.57 -10.02
C GLU A 79 -20.17 8.75 -11.53
N ARG A 80 -18.91 8.76 -11.99
CA ARG A 80 -18.59 8.81 -13.42
C ARG A 80 -19.14 7.61 -14.18
N ALA A 81 -19.01 6.41 -13.63
CA ALA A 81 -19.52 5.19 -14.26
C ALA A 81 -21.06 5.18 -14.33
N VAL A 82 -21.74 5.60 -13.26
CA VAL A 82 -23.21 5.74 -13.23
C VAL A 82 -23.69 6.77 -14.25
N ALA A 83 -23.02 7.92 -14.33
CA ALA A 83 -23.35 8.96 -15.30
C ALA A 83 -23.18 8.49 -16.76
N ALA A 84 -22.20 7.64 -17.04
CA ALA A 84 -22.01 7.04 -18.36
C ALA A 84 -23.16 6.08 -18.72
N VAL A 85 -23.52 5.17 -17.82
CA VAL A 85 -24.63 4.22 -18.04
C VAL A 85 -25.98 4.94 -18.20
N ALA A 86 -26.21 6.02 -17.45
CA ALA A 86 -27.42 6.82 -17.58
C ALA A 86 -27.52 7.55 -18.92
N ARG A 87 -26.39 7.87 -19.57
CA ARG A 87 -26.33 8.48 -20.90
C ARG A 87 -26.56 7.47 -22.02
N GLU A 88 -26.11 6.23 -21.87
CA GLU A 88 -26.31 5.15 -22.86
C GLU A 88 -27.78 4.69 -22.96
N ARG A 89 -28.61 4.98 -21.96
CA ARG A 89 -30.05 4.64 -21.93
C ARG A 89 -30.98 5.73 -22.45
N ARG A 90 -30.44 6.84 -22.99
CA ARG A 90 -31.20 7.91 -23.66
C ARG A 90 -30.95 7.88 -25.16
#